data_AF-A0A8S0RBH9-F1
#
_entry.id   AF-A0A8S0RBH9-F1
#
_cell.length_a   1.000
_cell.length_b   1.000
_cell.length_c   1.000
_cell.angle_alpha   90.00
_cell.angle_beta   90.00
_cell.angle_gamma   90.00
#
_symmetry.space_group_name_H-M   'P 1'
#
loop_
_entity.id
_entity.type
_entity.pdbx_description
1 polymer ?
#
loop_
_entity_poly.entity_id
_entity_poly.type
_entity_poly.pdbx_seq_one_letter_code
_entity_poly.pdbx_strand_id
1 'polypeptide(L)'
;MIKLFKVKEKQKELNENANEKGHVKKQSAGELRLHKDISELNLPATCIISFPNGKDDLMNFEITIRPDEGYYLGGAFLFSFQVSHIYPHEPPKVKCKTKVYHPNIDLEGNVCLNILREDWKPVLNINTVIYGLYHLFTV
;
A
#
# COMPACT_ATOMS: atom_id res chain seq x y z
N MET A 1 36.11 -8.68 -6.04
CA MET A 1 36.02 -9.89 -5.20
C MET A 1 34.85 -9.88 -4.21
N ILE A 2 34.49 -8.76 -3.56
CA ILE A 2 33.43 -8.69 -2.52
C ILE A 2 32.02 -9.13 -3.00
N LYS A 3 31.63 -8.81 -4.24
CA LYS A 3 30.29 -9.18 -4.76
C LYS A 3 30.11 -10.69 -4.95
N LEU A 4 31.17 -11.43 -5.25
CA LEU A 4 31.09 -12.89 -5.45
C LEU A 4 30.85 -13.64 -4.14
N PHE A 5 31.40 -13.16 -3.03
CA PHE A 5 31.19 -13.76 -1.71
C PHE A 5 29.73 -13.63 -1.25
N LYS A 6 29.13 -12.45 -1.40
CA LYS A 6 27.70 -12.23 -1.08
C LYS A 6 26.75 -13.12 -1.91
N VAL A 7 27.08 -13.38 -3.17
CA VAL A 7 26.25 -14.25 -4.04
C VAL A 7 26.35 -15.71 -3.59
N LYS A 8 27.53 -16.18 -3.20
CA LYS A 8 27.74 -17.54 -2.68
C LYS A 8 27.07 -17.75 -1.33
N GLU A 9 27.12 -16.78 -0.43
CA GLU A 9 26.42 -16.82 0.86
C GLU A 9 24.91 -16.88 0.66
N LYS A 10 24.36 -16.04 -0.24
CA LYS A 10 22.93 -16.06 -0.58
C LYS A 10 22.48 -17.38 -1.22
N GLN A 11 23.31 -18.00 -2.06
CA GLN A 11 23.04 -19.35 -2.61
C GLN A 11 23.09 -20.44 -1.55
N LYS A 12 23.98 -20.31 -0.56
CA LYS A 12 24.08 -21.26 0.57
C LYS A 12 22.87 -21.15 1.51
N GLU A 13 22.46 -19.93 1.84
CA GLU A 13 21.24 -19.65 2.62
C GLU A 13 19.98 -20.17 1.91
N LEU A 14 19.86 -19.99 0.59
CA LEU A 14 18.72 -20.51 -0.18
C LEU A 14 18.66 -22.05 -0.17
N ASN A 15 19.81 -22.71 -0.23
CA ASN A 15 19.90 -24.18 -0.17
C ASN A 15 19.63 -24.73 1.24
N GLU A 16 20.03 -24.01 2.29
CA GLU A 16 19.75 -24.39 3.68
C GLU A 16 18.26 -24.24 4.01
N ASN A 17 17.59 -23.19 3.52
CA ASN A 17 16.14 -22.98 3.67
C ASN A 17 15.27 -24.01 2.93
N ALA A 18 15.81 -24.73 1.94
CA ALA A 18 15.07 -25.77 1.22
C ALA A 18 14.91 -27.07 2.05
N ASN A 19 15.70 -27.25 3.11
CA ASN A 19 15.77 -28.51 3.86
C ASN A 19 15.03 -28.50 5.21
N GLU A 20 14.50 -27.36 5.66
CA GLU A 20 13.71 -27.26 6.90
C GLU A 20 12.20 -27.35 6.63
N LYS A 21 11.62 -28.51 6.92
CA LYS A 21 10.17 -28.73 6.95
C LYS A 21 9.56 -28.07 8.19
N GLY A 22 9.14 -26.83 8.01
CA GLY A 22 8.41 -26.02 9.00
C GLY A 22 8.44 -24.55 8.59
N HIS A 23 7.80 -24.21 7.47
CA HIS A 23 7.97 -22.91 6.82
C HIS A 23 7.26 -21.78 7.58
N VAL A 24 7.90 -21.24 8.62
CA VAL A 24 7.64 -19.87 9.04
C VAL A 24 8.25 -18.99 7.95
N LYS A 25 7.43 -18.54 6.99
CA LYS A 25 7.89 -17.60 5.95
C LYS A 25 8.50 -16.39 6.64
N LYS A 26 9.81 -16.20 6.46
CA LYS A 26 10.53 -15.03 6.96
C LYS A 26 9.95 -13.78 6.29
N GLN A 27 9.24 -12.97 7.05
CA GLN A 27 8.63 -11.74 6.55
C GLN A 27 9.72 -10.77 6.06
N SER A 28 9.48 -10.16 4.90
CA SER A 28 10.33 -9.10 4.37
C SER A 28 10.24 -7.84 5.23
N ALA A 29 11.26 -6.97 5.15
CA ALA A 29 11.23 -5.68 5.84
C ALA A 29 10.00 -4.83 5.46
N GLY A 30 9.58 -4.88 4.18
CA GLY A 30 8.38 -4.20 3.71
C GLY A 30 7.09 -4.77 4.27
N GLU A 31 6.98 -6.10 4.39
CA GLU A 31 5.83 -6.74 5.05
C GLU A 31 5.77 -6.40 6.55
N LEU A 32 6.91 -6.43 7.24
CA LEU A 32 6.97 -6.03 8.66
C LEU A 32 6.56 -4.57 8.85
N ARG A 33 7.02 -3.69 7.96
CA ARG A 33 6.66 -2.27 7.99
C ARG A 33 5.17 -2.07 7.68
N LEU A 34 4.64 -2.74 6.65
CA LEU A 34 3.23 -2.64 6.29
C LEU A 34 2.33 -3.18 7.41
N HIS A 35 2.68 -4.31 8.01
CA HIS A 35 1.93 -4.87 9.13
C HIS A 35 1.81 -3.86 10.28
N LYS A 36 2.91 -3.15 10.60
CA LYS A 36 2.89 -2.06 11.57
C LYS A 36 1.94 -0.94 11.14
N ASP A 37 2.08 -0.45 9.91
CA ASP A 37 1.24 0.63 9.39
C ASP A 37 -0.26 0.26 9.41
N ILE A 38 -0.62 -0.98 9.06
CA ILE A 38 -2.01 -1.48 9.12
C ILE A 38 -2.51 -1.57 10.57
N SER A 39 -1.67 -2.02 11.51
CA SER A 39 -2.04 -2.11 12.93
C SER A 39 -2.24 -0.76 13.61
N GLU A 40 -1.61 0.29 13.07
CA GLU A 40 -1.67 1.67 13.57
C GLU A 40 -2.64 2.55 12.76
N LEU A 41 -3.46 1.97 11.87
CA LEU A 41 -4.45 2.71 11.10
C LEU A 41 -5.44 3.42 12.02
N ASN A 42 -5.62 4.71 11.79
CA ASN A 42 -6.61 5.54 12.45
C ASN A 42 -7.37 6.28 11.35
N LEU A 43 -8.44 5.67 10.85
CA LEU A 43 -9.17 6.16 9.68
C LEU A 43 -10.47 6.87 10.11
N PRO A 44 -10.91 7.89 9.36
CA PRO A 44 -12.26 8.41 9.49
C PRO A 44 -13.31 7.30 9.34
N ALA A 45 -14.48 7.46 9.96
CA ALA A 45 -15.58 6.49 9.82
C ALA A 45 -16.07 6.32 8.37
N THR A 46 -15.77 7.32 7.53
CA THR A 46 -16.03 7.38 6.10
C THR A 46 -15.06 6.56 5.25
N CYS A 47 -13.99 6.02 5.84
CA CYS A 47 -12.97 5.22 5.18
C CYS A 47 -13.01 3.77 5.66
N ILE A 48 -13.18 2.82 4.74
CA ILE A 48 -13.27 1.38 5.04
C ILE A 48 -12.18 0.63 4.30
N ILE A 49 -11.42 -0.19 5.04
CA ILE A 49 -10.43 -1.11 4.47
C ILE A 49 -11.04 -2.49 4.21
N SER A 50 -10.65 -3.12 3.10
CA SER A 50 -11.00 -4.51 2.76
C SER A 50 -9.82 -5.26 2.15
N PHE A 51 -9.83 -6.59 2.29
CA PHE A 51 -8.80 -7.49 1.77
C PHE A 51 -9.44 -8.50 0.82
N PRO A 52 -9.65 -8.15 -0.46
CA PRO A 52 -10.44 -8.97 -1.39
C PRO A 52 -9.83 -10.33 -1.69
N ASN A 53 -8.50 -10.46 -1.54
CA ASN A 53 -7.76 -11.71 -1.77
C ASN A 53 -7.64 -12.58 -0.50
N GLY A 54 -8.28 -12.17 0.61
CA GLY A 54 -8.16 -12.82 1.91
C GLY A 54 -7.17 -12.10 2.84
N LYS A 55 -7.23 -12.45 4.13
CA LYS A 55 -6.49 -11.75 5.21
C LYS A 55 -4.97 -11.96 5.16
N ASP A 56 -4.50 -12.95 4.43
CA ASP A 56 -3.07 -13.28 4.33
C ASP A 56 -2.33 -12.42 3.28
N ASP A 57 -3.06 -11.82 2.32
CA ASP A 57 -2.51 -10.94 1.29
C ASP A 57 -2.56 -9.47 1.74
N LEU A 58 -1.76 -9.13 2.76
CA LEU A 58 -1.73 -7.77 3.29
C LEU A 58 -1.14 -6.75 2.31
N MET A 59 -0.34 -7.21 1.33
CA MET A 59 0.33 -6.33 0.36
C MET A 59 -0.64 -5.81 -0.73
N ASN A 60 -1.84 -6.40 -0.84
CA ASN A 60 -2.89 -5.97 -1.74
C ASN A 60 -4.20 -5.80 -0.98
N PHE A 61 -4.66 -4.56 -0.85
CA PHE A 61 -5.89 -4.24 -0.14
C PHE A 61 -6.64 -3.13 -0.86
N GLU A 62 -7.88 -2.89 -0.44
CA GLU A 62 -8.69 -1.81 -0.98
C GLU A 62 -9.17 -0.88 0.13
N ILE A 63 -9.33 0.40 -0.23
CA ILE A 63 -9.89 1.44 0.62
C ILE A 63 -11.11 2.01 -0.08
N THR A 64 -12.26 1.97 0.58
CA THR A 64 -13.47 2.67 0.16
C THR A 64 -13.57 3.98 0.92
N ILE A 65 -13.64 5.10 0.21
CA ILE A 65 -13.85 6.43 0.77
C ILE A 65 -15.28 6.88 0.46
N ARG A 66 -16.01 7.32 1.48
CA ARG A 66 -17.36 7.90 1.38
C ARG A 66 -17.37 9.32 1.95
N PRO A 67 -17.11 10.36 1.14
CA PRO A 67 -17.10 11.73 1.62
C PRO A 67 -18.43 12.10 2.29
N ASP A 68 -18.35 12.74 3.45
CA ASP A 68 -19.47 13.25 4.25
C ASP A 68 -19.63 14.78 4.13
N GLU A 69 -18.82 15.41 3.28
CA GLU A 69 -18.87 16.82 2.89
C GLU A 69 -18.35 17.01 1.44
N GLY A 70 -18.34 18.25 0.95
CA GLY A 70 -17.77 18.62 -0.35
C GLY A 70 -18.62 18.25 -1.57
N TYR A 71 -18.06 18.44 -2.76
CA TYR A 71 -18.78 18.18 -4.03
C TYR A 71 -19.15 16.72 -4.27
N TYR A 72 -18.46 15.80 -3.58
CA TYR A 72 -18.59 14.36 -3.78
C TYR A 72 -19.41 13.66 -2.68
N LEU A 73 -20.12 14.44 -1.86
CA LEU A 73 -21.03 13.96 -0.82
C LEU A 73 -21.99 12.88 -1.37
N GLY A 74 -22.12 11.78 -0.63
CA GLY A 74 -22.98 10.64 -1.00
C GLY A 74 -22.36 9.68 -2.03
N GLY A 75 -21.17 10.00 -2.55
CA GLY A 75 -20.39 9.10 -3.39
C GLY A 75 -19.68 7.98 -2.60
N ALA A 76 -19.20 6.98 -3.33
CA ALA A 76 -18.34 5.93 -2.80
C ALA A 76 -17.21 5.61 -3.79
N PHE A 77 -15.98 5.84 -3.37
CA PHE A 77 -14.79 5.77 -4.22
C PHE A 77 -13.87 4.66 -3.73
N LEU A 78 -13.70 3.63 -4.57
CA LEU A 78 -12.89 2.45 -4.26
C LEU A 78 -11.48 2.64 -4.81
N PHE A 79 -10.48 2.47 -3.96
CA PHE A 79 -9.07 2.54 -4.32
C PHE A 79 -8.38 1.20 -4.07
N SER A 80 -7.65 0.68 -5.06
CA SER A 80 -6.75 -0.46 -4.86
C SER A 80 -5.37 0.02 -4.44
N PHE A 81 -4.81 -0.62 -3.42
CA PHE A 81 -3.44 -0.46 -2.96
C PHE A 81 -2.64 -1.71 -3.30
N GLN A 82 -1.49 -1.52 -3.93
CA GLN A 82 -0.50 -2.56 -4.17
C GLN A 82 0.84 -2.10 -3.61
N VAL A 83 1.27 -2.73 -2.51
CA VAL A 83 2.52 -2.44 -1.83
C VAL A 83 3.63 -3.32 -2.40
N SER A 84 4.81 -2.74 -2.69
CA SER A 84 5.97 -3.51 -3.17
C SER A 84 6.78 -4.04 -1.98
N HIS A 85 7.58 -5.10 -2.18
CA HIS A 85 8.50 -5.61 -1.15
C HIS A 85 9.61 -4.61 -0.76
N ILE A 86 9.77 -3.52 -1.51
CA ILE A 86 10.75 -2.45 -1.28
C ILE A 86 10.18 -1.36 -0.35
N TYR A 87 8.89 -1.42 -0.01
CA TYR A 87 8.26 -0.56 0.99
C TYR A 87 9.08 -0.53 2.29
N PRO A 88 9.29 0.63 2.94
CA PRO A 88 8.75 1.97 2.65
C PRO A 88 9.61 2.83 1.72
N HIS A 89 10.64 2.28 1.06
CA HIS A 89 11.50 3.07 0.18
C HIS A 89 10.78 3.53 -1.09
N GLU A 90 9.81 2.75 -1.55
CA GLU A 90 8.87 3.13 -2.61
C GLU A 90 7.47 3.32 -2.03
N PRO A 91 6.65 4.25 -2.57
CA PRO A 91 5.25 4.39 -2.18
C PRO A 91 4.42 3.18 -2.62
N PRO A 92 3.26 2.96 -2.00
CA PRO A 92 2.27 2.01 -2.54
C PRO A 92 1.77 2.51 -3.90
N LYS A 93 1.51 1.57 -4.82
CA LYS A 93 0.78 1.89 -6.06
C LYS A 93 -0.70 1.98 -5.73
N VAL A 94 -1.31 3.13 -6.02
CA VAL A 94 -2.73 3.38 -5.79
C VAL A 94 -3.44 3.65 -7.10
N LYS A 95 -4.59 2.99 -7.31
CA LYS A 95 -5.50 3.27 -8.43
C LYS A 95 -6.92 3.44 -7.92
N CYS A 96 -7.64 4.42 -8.47
CA CYS A 96 -9.09 4.53 -8.30
C CYS A 96 -9.77 3.51 -9.22
N LYS A 97 -10.63 2.66 -8.65
CA LYS A 97 -11.45 1.69 -9.39
C LYS A 97 -12.83 2.27 -9.75
N THR A 98 -13.26 3.32 -9.06
CA THR A 98 -14.52 4.01 -9.35
C THR A 98 -14.30 5.04 -10.46
N LYS A 99 -15.08 4.96 -11.56
CA LYS A 99 -15.10 6.03 -12.56
C LYS A 99 -15.68 7.30 -11.94
N VAL A 100 -14.92 8.39 -11.98
CA VAL A 100 -15.29 9.66 -11.35
C VAL A 100 -14.79 10.83 -12.22
N TYR A 101 -15.56 11.91 -12.25
CA TYR A 101 -15.10 13.18 -12.78
C TYR A 101 -14.36 13.92 -11.67
N HIS A 102 -13.02 13.89 -11.68
CA HIS A 102 -12.20 14.50 -10.63
C HIS A 102 -10.90 15.05 -11.23
N PRO A 103 -10.45 16.27 -10.88
CA PRO A 103 -9.26 16.89 -11.50
C PRO A 103 -7.96 16.09 -11.29
N ASN A 104 -7.85 15.38 -10.15
CA ASN A 104 -6.69 14.55 -9.81
C ASN A 104 -6.83 13.06 -10.18
N ILE A 105 -7.89 12.63 -10.85
CA ILE A 105 -8.09 11.21 -11.20
C ILE A 105 -8.50 11.12 -12.66
N ASP A 106 -7.70 10.41 -13.45
CA ASP A 106 -8.01 10.20 -14.86
C ASP A 106 -9.00 9.03 -15.09
N LEU A 107 -9.40 8.84 -16.35
CA LEU A 107 -10.36 7.79 -16.74
C LEU A 107 -9.80 6.36 -16.60
N GLU A 108 -8.49 6.20 -16.47
CA GLU A 108 -7.82 4.93 -16.21
C GLU A 108 -7.62 4.66 -14.70
N GLY A 109 -8.07 5.59 -13.85
CA GLY A 109 -7.98 5.51 -12.41
C GLY A 109 -6.62 5.91 -11.84
N ASN A 110 -5.73 6.50 -12.64
CA ASN A 110 -4.45 6.98 -12.14
C ASN A 110 -4.68 8.22 -11.26
N VAL A 111 -4.06 8.24 -10.07
CA VAL A 111 -4.22 9.30 -9.08
C VAL A 111 -3.03 10.26 -9.14
N CYS A 112 -3.32 11.56 -9.15
CA CYS A 112 -2.34 12.63 -9.04
C CYS A 112 -2.32 13.14 -7.59
N LEU A 113 -1.49 12.50 -6.77
CA LEU A 113 -1.23 12.85 -5.37
C LEU A 113 0.29 12.85 -5.17
N ASN A 114 0.85 14.00 -4.79
CA ASN A 114 2.30 14.25 -4.68
C ASN A 114 3.03 13.24 -3.79
N ILE A 115 2.42 12.84 -2.66
CA ILE A 115 3.00 11.85 -1.74
C ILE A 115 3.04 10.43 -2.30
N LEU A 116 2.44 10.16 -3.46
CA LEU A 116 2.62 8.90 -4.21
C LEU A 116 3.74 8.98 -5.23
N ARG A 117 4.45 10.11 -5.30
CA ARG A 117 5.46 10.44 -6.32
C ARG A 117 6.63 11.21 -5.70
N GLU A 118 6.83 12.47 -6.08
CA GLU A 118 7.99 13.29 -5.74
C GLU A 118 8.13 13.57 -4.23
N ASP A 119 7.02 13.63 -3.49
CA ASP A 119 7.02 13.96 -2.06
C ASP A 119 6.96 12.71 -1.17
N TRP A 120 7.05 11.51 -1.76
CA TRP A 120 7.15 10.28 -0.96
C TRP A 120 8.43 10.27 -0.15
N LYS A 121 8.29 9.96 1.14
CA LYS A 121 9.42 9.72 2.05
C LYS A 121 9.14 8.45 2.85
N PRO A 122 10.15 7.62 3.15
CA PRO A 122 9.97 6.40 3.95
C PRO A 122 9.36 6.60 5.35
N VAL A 123 9.32 7.85 5.84
CA VAL A 123 8.66 8.22 7.10
C VAL A 123 7.13 8.30 6.97
N LEU A 124 6.61 8.51 5.76
CA LEU A 124 5.17 8.47 5.49
C LEU A 124 4.67 7.03 5.59
N ASN A 125 3.38 6.87 5.88
CA ASN A 125 2.76 5.56 6.11
C ASN A 125 1.42 5.44 5.36
N ILE A 126 0.81 4.25 5.41
CA ILE A 126 -0.48 3.99 4.76
C ILE A 126 -1.57 4.96 5.25
N ASN A 127 -1.57 5.32 6.54
CA ASN A 127 -2.53 6.26 7.08
C ASN A 127 -2.43 7.63 6.38
N THR A 128 -1.22 8.17 6.22
CA THR A 128 -0.98 9.44 5.51
C THR A 128 -1.47 9.38 4.06
N VAL A 129 -1.28 8.26 3.37
CA VAL A 129 -1.77 8.09 2.00
C VAL A 129 -3.31 8.11 1.97
N ILE A 130 -3.98 7.41 2.89
CA ILE A 130 -5.45 7.38 2.93
C ILE A 130 -6.03 8.76 3.25
N TYR A 131 -5.43 9.51 4.19
CA TYR A 131 -5.83 10.90 4.44
C TYR A 131 -5.60 11.81 3.25
N GLY A 132 -4.48 11.65 2.53
CA GLY A 132 -4.22 12.39 1.30
C GLY A 132 -5.27 12.12 0.23
N LEU A 133 -5.69 10.87 0.06
CA LEU A 133 -6.79 10.50 -0.85
C LEU A 133 -8.13 11.08 -0.38
N TYR A 134 -8.42 11.01 0.92
CA TYR A 134 -9.64 11.56 1.51
C TYR A 134 -9.78 13.07 1.21
N HIS A 135 -8.70 13.83 1.39
CA HIS A 135 -8.68 15.27 1.12
C HIS A 135 -8.86 15.67 -0.35
N LEU A 136 -8.70 14.74 -1.30
CA LEU A 136 -9.08 15.02 -2.68
C LEU A 136 -10.60 15.24 -2.82
N PHE A 137 -11.41 14.64 -1.94
CA PHE A 137 -12.87 14.65 -2.06
C PHE A 137 -13.61 15.56 -1.07
N THR A 138 -12.92 16.17 -0.11
CA THR A 138 -13.54 17.05 0.91
C THR A 138 -13.58 18.53 0.51
N VAL A 139 -13.04 18.87 -0.67
CA VAL A 139 -13.15 20.21 -1.27
C VAL A 139 -14.41 20.38 -2.10
#